data_AF-A0A935V9I2-F1
#
_entry.id   AF-A0A935V9I2-F1
#
_cell.length_a   1.000
_cell.length_b   1.000
_cell.length_c   1.000
_cell.angle_alpha   90.00
_cell.angle_beta   90.00
_cell.angle_gamma   90.00
#
_symmetry.space_group_name_H-M   'P 1'
#
loop_
_entity.id
_entity.type
_entity.pdbx_description
1 polymer ?
#
loop_
_entity_poly.entity_id
_entity_poly.type
_entity_poly.pdbx_seq_one_letter_code
_entity_poly.pdbx_strand_id
1 'polypeptide(L)'
;MTVAGRVLTSSGLGLRNAVVTITDSQGVIRRAVTSTFGYYRFDDVEVGGTYTVAVQSKRFQFTPQIISLNDAVDALDFTAQ
;
A
#
# COMPACT_ATOMS: atom_id res chain seq x y z
N MET A 1 5.34 12.58 -5.95
CA MET A 1 5.71 11.24 -6.48
C MET A 1 4.57 10.27 -6.29
N THR A 2 4.65 9.12 -6.96
CA THR A 2 3.61 8.10 -6.92
C THR A 2 4.08 6.88 -6.14
N VAL A 3 3.19 6.32 -5.32
CA VAL A 3 3.36 5.02 -4.68
C VAL A 3 2.18 4.14 -5.07
N ALA A 4 2.45 3.08 -5.82
CA ALA A 4 1.48 2.13 -6.31
C ALA A 4 1.97 0.69 -6.09
N GLY A 5 1.02 -0.23 -6.23
CA GLY A 5 1.28 -1.65 -6.12
C GLY A 5 -0.02 -2.44 -6.09
N ARG A 6 0.09 -3.70 -5.66
CA ARG A 6 -1.03 -4.64 -5.62
C ARG A 6 -1.15 -5.29 -4.25
N VAL A 7 -2.39 -5.54 -3.86
CA VAL A 7 -2.70 -6.42 -2.74
C VAL A 7 -3.21 -7.74 -3.29
N LEU A 8 -2.59 -8.84 -2.88
CA LEU A 8 -2.84 -10.19 -3.34
C LEU A 8 -3.26 -11.11 -2.18
N THR A 9 -4.09 -12.10 -2.46
CA THR A 9 -4.31 -13.25 -1.57
C THR A 9 -3.09 -14.18 -1.60
N SER A 10 -3.01 -15.13 -0.66
CA SER A 10 -1.97 -16.17 -0.66
C SER A 10 -1.98 -17.06 -1.92
N SER A 11 -3.11 -17.11 -2.64
CA SER A 11 -3.26 -17.77 -3.93
C SER A 11 -2.88 -16.91 -5.15
N GLY A 12 -2.37 -15.68 -4.94
CA GLY A 12 -1.97 -14.76 -6.01
C GLY A 12 -3.10 -14.01 -6.69
N LEU A 13 -4.33 -14.09 -6.17
CA LEU A 13 -5.47 -13.34 -6.71
C LEU A 13 -5.48 -11.91 -6.18
N GLY A 14 -5.87 -10.95 -7.01
CA GLY A 14 -6.07 -9.57 -6.58
C GLY A 14 -7.13 -9.45 -5.49
N LEU A 15 -6.79 -8.79 -4.38
CA LEU A 15 -7.72 -8.55 -3.29
C LEU A 15 -8.40 -7.20 -3.48
N ARG A 16 -9.71 -7.21 -3.73
CA ARG A 16 -10.53 -6.00 -3.83
C ARG A 16 -10.96 -5.48 -2.46
N ASN A 17 -11.30 -4.19 -2.39
CA ASN A 17 -11.83 -3.53 -1.19
C ASN A 17 -10.94 -3.66 0.06
N ALA A 18 -9.64 -3.93 -0.11
CA ALA A 18 -8.67 -3.73 0.94
C ALA A 18 -8.35 -2.25 1.06
N VAL A 19 -8.19 -1.78 2.30
CA VAL A 19 -7.81 -0.39 2.58
C VAL A 19 -6.31 -0.35 2.78
N VAL A 20 -5.60 0.28 1.86
CA VAL A 20 -4.18 0.56 2.00
C VAL A 20 -4.03 1.90 2.67
N THR A 21 -3.18 1.98 3.68
CA THR A 21 -2.89 3.18 4.45
C THR A 21 -1.41 3.47 4.34
N ILE A 22 -1.06 4.70 3.97
CA ILE A 22 0.32 5.20 4.01
C ILE A 22 0.40 6.28 5.10
N THR A 23 1.39 6.14 5.97
CA THR A 23 1.64 7.03 7.10
C THR A 23 3.06 7.57 7.00
N ASP A 24 3.23 8.89 7.06
CA ASP A 24 4.55 9.52 7.05
C ASP A 24 5.18 9.61 8.45
N SER A 25 6.42 10.11 8.52
CA SER A 25 7.15 10.32 9.77
C SER A 25 6.48 11.30 10.76
N GLN A 26 5.60 12.18 10.28
CA GLN A 26 4.86 13.15 11.08
C GLN A 26 3.49 12.60 11.51
N GLY A 27 3.15 11.37 11.12
CA GLY A 27 1.87 10.74 11.41
C GLY A 27 0.74 11.16 10.48
N VAL A 28 1.01 11.83 9.36
CA VAL A 28 -0.02 12.15 8.36
C VAL A 28 -0.43 10.86 7.65
N ILE A 29 -1.74 10.62 7.60
CA ILE A 29 -2.32 9.39 7.07
C ILE A 29 -3.03 9.68 5.75
N ARG A 30 -2.75 8.88 4.73
CA ARG A 30 -3.56 8.81 3.50
C ARG A 30 -4.04 7.38 3.26
N ARG A 31 -5.20 7.25 2.61
CA ARG A 31 -5.83 5.94 2.35
C ARG A 31 -6.21 5.78 0.89
N ALA A 32 -6.03 4.56 0.38
CA ALA A 32 -6.47 4.13 -0.94
C ALA A 32 -7.23 2.80 -0.81
N VAL A 33 -8.24 2.62 -1.65
CA VAL A 33 -8.99 1.36 -1.72
C VAL A 33 -8.56 0.59 -2.96
N THR A 34 -8.24 -0.69 -2.79
CA THR A 34 -7.80 -1.55 -3.89
C THR A 34 -8.93 -1.85 -4.87
N SER A 35 -8.63 -1.82 -6.17
CA SER A 35 -9.54 -2.23 -7.25
C SER A 35 -9.83 -3.75 -7.25
N THR A 36 -10.70 -4.20 -8.17
CA THR A 36 -11.03 -5.63 -8.35
C THR A 36 -9.80 -6.52 -8.56
N PHE A 37 -8.74 -5.99 -9.18
CA PHE A 37 -7.50 -6.74 -9.45
C PHE A 37 -6.40 -6.51 -8.39
N GLY A 38 -6.74 -5.84 -7.28
CA GLY A 38 -5.84 -5.58 -6.16
C GLY A 38 -4.99 -4.31 -6.27
N TYR A 39 -5.07 -3.57 -7.38
CA TYR A 39 -4.26 -2.36 -7.56
C TYR A 39 -4.69 -1.23 -6.63
N TYR A 40 -3.71 -0.51 -6.09
CA TYR A 40 -3.88 0.75 -5.36
C TYR A 40 -2.83 1.76 -5.83
N ARG A 41 -3.09 3.04 -5.57
CA ARG A 41 -2.16 4.13 -5.86
C ARG A 41 -2.35 5.30 -4.90
N PHE A 42 -1.23 5.92 -4.53
CA PHE A 42 -1.15 7.21 -3.88
C PHE A 42 -0.42 8.17 -4.81
N ASP A 43 -1.08 9.26 -5.14
CA ASP A 43 -0.49 10.37 -5.89
C ASP A 43 0.01 11.45 -4.93
N ASP A 44 0.88 12.33 -5.44
CA ASP A 44 1.42 13.49 -4.72
C ASP A 44 2.02 13.16 -3.34
N VAL A 45 2.74 12.04 -3.25
CA VAL A 45 3.53 11.66 -2.06
C VAL A 45 4.85 12.43 -2.09
N GLU A 46 5.21 13.00 -0.93
CA GLU A 46 6.41 13.81 -0.76
C GLU A 46 7.68 12.94 -0.74
N VAL A 47 8.75 13.41 -1.39
CA VAL A 47 10.03 12.68 -1.46
C VAL A 47 10.93 13.01 -0.28
N GLY A 48 11.87 12.12 0.00
CA GLY A 48 12.81 12.25 1.10
C GLY A 48 12.24 11.84 2.46
N GLY A 49 10.98 11.37 2.49
CA GLY A 49 10.31 10.85 3.68
C GLY A 49 10.44 9.32 3.82
N THR A 50 10.35 8.85 5.07
CA THR A 50 10.08 7.44 5.38
C THR A 50 8.60 7.26 5.64
N TYR A 51 8.03 6.24 5.01
CA TYR A 51 6.61 5.94 5.07
C TYR A 51 6.38 4.51 5.56
N THR A 52 5.36 4.34 6.39
CA THR A 52 4.83 3.02 6.74
C THR A 52 3.56 2.78 5.93
N VAL A 53 3.52 1.67 5.20
CA VAL A 53 2.37 1.25 4.40
C VAL A 53 1.77 -0.01 5.00
N ALA A 54 0.48 0.03 5.31
CA ALA A 54 -0.25 -1.07 5.92
C ALA A 54 -1.54 -1.36 5.14
N VAL A 55 -1.92 -2.64 5.11
CA VAL A 55 -3.15 -3.10 4.44
C VAL A 55 -4.12 -3.63 5.47
N GLN A 56 -5.35 -3.12 5.44
CA GLN A 56 -6.45 -3.59 6.26
C GLN A 56 -7.48 -4.33 5.41
N SER A 57 -7.84 -5.54 5.87
CA SER A 57 -8.86 -6.39 5.28
C SER A 57 -9.65 -7.10 6.37
N LYS A 58 -10.90 -7.47 6.08
CA LYS A 58 -11.76 -8.22 7.02
C LYS A 58 -11.34 -9.67 7.22
N ARG A 59 -10.68 -10.27 6.21
CA ARG A 59 -10.44 -11.73 6.13
C ARG A 59 -8.97 -12.12 6.12
N PHE A 60 -8.08 -11.18 5.87
CA PHE A 60 -6.67 -11.44 5.62
C PHE A 60 -5.80 -10.52 6.45
N GLN A 61 -4.64 -11.01 6.84
CA GLN A 61 -3.60 -10.24 7.50
C GLN A 61 -2.44 -10.00 6.55
N PHE A 62 -1.78 -8.87 6.73
CA PHE A 62 -0.67 -8.41 5.90
C PHE A 62 0.40 -7.82 6.80
N THR A 63 1.66 -8.05 6.46
CA THR A 63 2.78 -7.38 7.14
C THR A 63 2.91 -5.95 6.62
N PRO A 64 2.88 -4.92 7.51
CA PRO A 64 3.20 -3.56 7.10
C PRO A 64 4.62 -3.47 6.55
N GLN A 65 4.81 -2.63 5.54
CA GLN A 65 6.12 -2.39 4.92
C GLN A 65 6.55 -0.95 5.16
N ILE A 66 7.82 -0.76 5.45
CA ILE A 66 8.43 0.57 5.60
C ILE A 66 9.23 0.85 4.33
N ILE A 67 8.98 2.01 3.72
CA ILE A 67 9.65 2.45 2.50
C ILE A 67 10.28 3.82 2.71
N SER A 68 11.46 4.04 2.12
CA SER A 68 12.04 5.38 1.98
C SER A 68 11.74 5.86 0.57
N LEU A 69 10.96 6.94 0.45
CA LEU A 69 10.50 7.42 -0.85
C LEU A 69 11.50 8.40 -1.44
N ASN A 70 12.46 7.89 -2.21
CA ASN A 70 13.42 8.71 -2.95
C ASN A 70 13.02 8.90 -4.43
N ASP A 71 12.21 7.97 -4.96
CA ASP A 71 11.69 7.96 -6.33
C ASP A 71 10.29 7.33 -6.36
N ALA A 72 9.64 7.26 -7.52
CA ALA A 72 8.36 6.59 -7.71
C ALA A 72 8.48 5.10 -7.41
N VAL A 73 7.48 4.55 -6.72
CA VAL A 73 7.42 3.12 -6.39
C VAL A 73 6.14 2.57 -6.99
N ASP A 74 6.24 1.77 -8.05
CA ASP A 74 5.05 1.22 -8.73
C ASP A 74 4.76 -0.25 -8.40
N ALA A 75 5.65 -0.92 -7.67
CA ALA A 75 5.62 -2.35 -7.38
C ALA A 75 5.68 -2.66 -5.88
N LEU A 76 5.00 -1.85 -5.05
CA LEU A 76 4.88 -2.13 -3.61
C LEU A 76 3.75 -3.15 -3.38
N ASP A 77 4.08 -4.43 -3.50
CA ASP A 77 3.08 -5.50 -3.42
C ASP A 77 2.96 -6.11 -2.02
N PHE A 78 1.72 -6.41 -1.63
CA PHE A 78 1.36 -7.08 -0.39
C PHE A 78 0.72 -8.43 -0.69
N THR A 79 1.14 -9.48 0.00
CA THR A 79 0.53 -10.81 -0.09
C THR A 79 -0.03 -11.22 1.27
N ALA A 80 -1.24 -11.78 1.29
CA ALA A 80 -1.88 -12.25 2.50
C ALA A 80 -1.11 -13.41 3.14
N GLN A 81 -1.05 -13.40 4.47
CA GLN A 81 -0.53 -14.50 5.28
C GLN A 81 -1.58 -15.58 5.53
#